data_AF-A0A0P9FIP5-F1
#
_entry.id   AF-A0A0P9FIP5-F1
#
_cell.length_a   1.000
_cell.length_b   1.000
_cell.length_c   1.000
_cell.angle_alpha   90.00
_cell.angle_beta   90.00
_cell.angle_gamma   90.00
#
_symmetry.space_group_name_H-M   'P 1'
#
loop_
_entity.id
_entity.type
_entity.pdbx_description
1 polymer ?
#
loop_
_entity_poly.entity_id
_entity_poly.type
_entity_poly.pdbx_seq_one_letter_code
_entity_poly.pdbx_strand_id
1 'polypeptide(L)'
;MKYFAIVLITVCLAACNYLSKNATLNLSPEQISQLQTQLKPSEQVVVDALSTHQFVALGDAHYYPGFMLAISDIITSPKIVSQQPIIVLEFGNQNYQDYINQYIKGDTVDESQLKHVLRETLYFTAWLGDGYMELLQSIRAINQTLPDDKKLTVLLAEKHFNWESATAESWQRAASSKVDGFYDTLKPIIQSNQKAILVFGGFHLLKATHPETVNQHDLSLVSRIEMAKPNSVFTVWPVIQNVLYDVLPNTDTAKIIKLDDNSVLADIPFRDIMPKARPMLSKINSKDATLQSLADALLYVGHTKRDMTFSKDVMSDEKWITEMKKRVAIIGGKLETRFNSLLTDNNLK
;
A
#
# COMPACT_ATOMS: atom_id res chain seq x y z
N MET A 1 50.01 25.07 49.73
CA MET A 1 49.10 23.92 49.99
C MET A 1 47.68 24.43 49.79
N LYS A 2 46.84 23.97 48.85
CA LYS A 2 46.80 22.75 48.05
C LYS A 2 46.23 23.12 46.67
N TYR A 3 46.78 22.47 45.64
CA TYR A 3 46.24 22.35 44.30
C TYR A 3 44.81 21.79 44.33
N PHE A 4 43.88 22.28 43.52
CA PHE A 4 42.81 21.44 42.98
C PHE A 4 42.33 21.91 41.59
N ALA A 5 42.61 21.02 40.64
CA ALA A 5 42.19 20.86 39.26
C ALA A 5 41.10 21.78 38.67
N ILE A 6 41.47 22.41 37.56
CA ILE A 6 40.56 22.79 36.48
C ILE A 6 40.02 21.49 35.87
N VAL A 7 38.78 21.13 36.18
CA VAL A 7 38.05 20.11 35.42
C VAL A 7 37.34 20.83 34.28
N LEU A 8 37.92 20.70 33.09
CA LEU A 8 37.24 21.02 31.84
C LEU A 8 36.05 20.04 31.72
N ILE A 9 34.86 20.49 32.10
CA ILE A 9 33.63 19.81 31.69
C ILE A 9 33.37 20.25 30.25
N THR A 10 33.97 19.54 29.30
CA THR A 10 33.47 19.48 27.93
C THR A 10 32.08 18.85 28.02
N VAL A 11 31.06 19.70 28.10
CA VAL A 11 29.68 19.28 27.87
C VAL A 11 29.65 18.78 26.43
N CYS A 12 29.72 17.45 26.28
CA CYS A 12 29.26 16.77 25.09
C CYS A 12 27.77 17.14 24.95
N LEU A 13 27.51 18.19 24.17
CA LEU A 13 26.26 18.35 23.45
C LEU A 13 26.20 17.21 22.44
N ALA A 14 25.96 15.99 22.94
CA ALA A 14 25.40 14.94 22.12
C ALA A 14 24.11 15.54 21.58
N ALA A 15 24.11 15.80 20.28
CA ALA A 15 22.98 16.29 19.54
C ALA A 15 21.79 15.38 19.84
N CYS A 16 20.93 15.79 20.77
CA CYS A 16 19.52 15.47 20.71
C CYS A 16 19.05 16.09 19.41
N ASN A 17 19.18 15.32 18.32
CA ASN A 17 18.64 15.67 17.01
C ASN A 17 17.16 16.00 17.25
N TYR A 18 16.85 17.28 17.22
CA TYR A 18 15.49 17.79 17.22
C TYR A 18 14.93 17.40 15.85
N LEU A 19 14.45 16.16 15.75
CA LEU A 19 14.06 15.55 14.48
C LEU A 19 12.91 16.35 13.86
N SER A 20 13.15 16.91 12.68
CA SER A 20 12.16 17.70 11.94
C SER A 20 10.83 16.96 11.82
N LYS A 21 9.72 17.67 12.05
CA LYS A 21 8.35 17.16 11.80
C LYS A 21 7.96 17.23 10.32
N ASN A 22 8.72 18.00 9.53
CA ASN A 22 8.45 18.26 8.13
C ASN A 22 9.39 17.42 7.27
N ALA A 23 8.88 16.97 6.12
CA ALA A 23 9.70 16.30 5.11
C ALA A 23 10.77 17.25 4.59
N THR A 24 11.93 16.73 4.26
CA THR A 24 13.07 17.49 3.72
C THR A 24 13.74 16.70 2.60
N LEU A 25 14.04 17.37 1.51
CA LEU A 25 14.80 16.83 0.38
C LEU A 25 15.78 17.91 -0.09
N ASN A 26 17.07 17.70 0.16
CA ASN A 26 18.13 18.63 -0.21
C ASN A 26 18.92 18.02 -1.37
N LEU A 27 18.62 18.45 -2.60
CA LEU A 27 19.31 18.02 -3.82
C LEU A 27 19.96 19.23 -4.49
N SER A 28 21.15 19.05 -5.05
CA SER A 28 21.77 20.05 -5.92
C SER A 28 21.00 20.17 -7.25
N PRO A 29 21.15 21.26 -8.01
CA PRO A 29 20.56 21.39 -9.34
C PRO A 29 20.91 20.23 -10.28
N GLU A 30 22.14 19.72 -10.21
CA GLU A 30 22.60 18.57 -10.99
C GLU A 30 21.88 17.29 -10.57
N GLN A 31 21.72 17.05 -9.26
CA GLN A 31 20.97 15.90 -8.74
C GLN A 31 19.49 15.96 -9.12
N ILE A 32 18.88 17.16 -9.12
CA ILE A 32 17.50 17.35 -9.58
C ILE A 32 17.39 17.02 -11.07
N SER A 33 18.31 17.53 -11.89
CA SER A 33 18.32 17.21 -13.33
C SER A 33 18.48 15.71 -13.56
N GLN A 34 19.39 15.05 -12.84
CA GLN A 34 19.57 13.60 -12.90
C GLN A 34 18.30 12.86 -12.47
N LEU A 35 17.66 13.24 -11.36
CA LEU A 35 16.41 12.66 -10.89
C LEU A 35 15.32 12.66 -11.96
N GLN A 36 15.17 13.77 -12.68
CA GLN A 36 14.16 13.90 -13.73
C GLN A 36 14.40 12.91 -14.89
N THR A 37 15.66 12.59 -15.21
CA THR A 37 15.99 11.56 -16.23
C THR A 37 15.74 10.12 -15.76
N GLN A 38 15.54 9.92 -14.44
CA GLN A 38 15.27 8.60 -13.84
C GLN A 38 13.78 8.21 -13.89
N LEU A 39 12.88 9.12 -14.29
CA LEU A 39 11.46 8.81 -14.51
C LEU A 39 11.31 7.82 -15.67
N LYS A 40 10.94 6.57 -15.37
CA LYS A 40 10.68 5.52 -16.37
C LYS A 40 9.18 5.28 -16.54
N PRO A 41 8.72 4.85 -17.73
CA PRO A 41 7.36 4.36 -17.91
C PRO A 41 7.07 3.21 -16.93
N SER A 42 6.00 3.35 -16.14
CA SER A 42 5.66 2.40 -15.07
C SER A 42 5.44 0.97 -15.59
N GLU A 43 4.67 0.81 -16.66
CA GLU A 43 4.44 -0.49 -17.32
C GLU A 43 5.75 -1.24 -17.61
N GLN A 44 6.72 -0.56 -18.23
CA GLN A 44 7.97 -1.19 -18.62
C GLN A 44 8.75 -1.70 -17.41
N VAL A 45 8.83 -0.89 -16.34
CA VAL A 45 9.53 -1.29 -15.12
C VAL A 45 8.85 -2.49 -14.45
N VAL A 46 7.52 -2.56 -14.46
CA VAL A 46 6.78 -3.70 -13.88
C VAL A 46 6.97 -4.97 -14.71
N VAL A 47 6.97 -4.87 -16.05
CA VAL A 47 7.29 -6.00 -16.94
C VAL A 47 8.71 -6.51 -16.68
N ASP A 48 9.68 -5.60 -16.61
CA ASP A 48 11.09 -5.95 -16.35
C ASP A 48 11.24 -6.60 -14.97
N ALA A 49 10.54 -6.08 -13.96
CA ALA A 49 10.52 -6.65 -12.62
C ALA A 49 9.91 -8.05 -12.60
N LEU A 50 8.77 -8.28 -13.26
CA LEU A 50 8.16 -9.61 -13.40
C LEU A 50 9.05 -10.60 -14.16
N SER A 51 10.00 -10.15 -14.97
CA SER A 51 10.95 -11.05 -15.66
C SER A 51 11.99 -11.66 -14.72
N THR A 52 12.28 -11.00 -13.60
CA THR A 52 13.35 -11.36 -12.66
C THR A 52 12.85 -11.72 -11.27
N HIS A 53 11.66 -11.26 -10.89
CA HIS A 53 11.04 -11.46 -9.59
C HIS A 53 9.75 -12.24 -9.74
N GLN A 54 9.42 -13.02 -8.70
CA GLN A 54 8.14 -13.71 -8.63
C GLN A 54 7.00 -12.74 -8.34
N PHE A 55 7.24 -11.76 -7.48
CA PHE A 55 6.25 -10.80 -7.03
C PHE A 55 6.64 -9.39 -7.44
N VAL A 56 5.68 -8.61 -7.92
CA VAL A 56 5.79 -7.16 -7.98
C VAL A 56 4.75 -6.55 -7.06
N ALA A 57 5.21 -5.80 -6.07
CA ALA A 57 4.39 -5.23 -5.02
C ALA A 57 4.16 -3.73 -5.27
N LEU A 58 2.94 -3.36 -5.67
CA LEU A 58 2.52 -2.00 -5.96
C LEU A 58 1.81 -1.40 -4.75
N GLY A 59 2.43 -0.39 -4.14
CA GLY A 59 1.91 0.25 -2.96
C GLY A 59 0.81 1.28 -3.24
N ASP A 60 -0.28 1.18 -2.50
CA ASP A 60 -1.34 2.18 -2.41
C ASP A 60 -1.12 3.08 -1.18
N ALA A 61 -1.42 4.36 -1.33
CA ALA A 61 -1.36 5.35 -0.25
C ALA A 61 -2.68 5.50 0.52
N HIS A 62 -3.76 4.92 0.00
CA HIS A 62 -5.15 5.09 0.41
C HIS A 62 -5.62 6.56 0.42
N TYR A 63 -6.81 6.82 -0.10
CA TYR A 63 -7.38 8.16 -0.18
C TYR A 63 -6.64 9.16 -1.09
N TYR A 64 -5.77 8.65 -1.96
CA TYR A 64 -5.10 9.40 -3.03
C TYR A 64 -5.54 8.75 -4.35
N PRO A 65 -6.53 9.33 -5.07
CA PRO A 65 -7.17 8.65 -6.20
C PRO A 65 -6.19 8.28 -7.32
N GLY A 66 -5.14 9.08 -7.52
CA GLY A 66 -4.14 8.88 -8.57
C GLY A 66 -3.39 7.53 -8.50
N PHE A 67 -3.22 6.93 -7.31
CA PHE A 67 -2.51 5.65 -7.21
C PHE A 67 -3.33 4.47 -7.70
N MET A 68 -4.60 4.37 -7.32
CA MET A 68 -5.44 3.27 -7.79
C MET A 68 -5.70 3.35 -9.30
N LEU A 69 -5.84 4.56 -9.85
CA LEU A 69 -5.90 4.77 -11.30
C LEU A 69 -4.61 4.29 -11.98
N ALA A 70 -3.45 4.73 -11.50
CA ALA A 70 -2.15 4.29 -12.02
C ALA A 70 -1.94 2.77 -11.92
N ILE A 71 -2.33 2.16 -10.80
CA ILE A 71 -2.25 0.70 -10.60
C ILE A 71 -3.18 -0.02 -11.56
N SER A 72 -4.38 0.49 -11.80
CA SER A 72 -5.32 -0.05 -12.79
C SER A 72 -4.73 0.01 -14.21
N ASP A 73 -4.18 1.15 -14.61
CA ASP A 73 -3.54 1.31 -15.93
C ASP A 73 -2.37 0.33 -16.12
N ILE A 74 -1.55 0.14 -15.08
CA ILE A 74 -0.44 -0.82 -15.10
C ILE A 74 -0.97 -2.25 -15.27
N ILE A 75 -1.89 -2.69 -14.40
CA ILE A 75 -2.40 -4.07 -14.36
C ILE A 75 -3.12 -4.45 -15.65
N THR A 76 -3.88 -3.51 -16.22
CA THR A 76 -4.71 -3.74 -17.42
C THR A 76 -3.95 -3.51 -18.72
N SER A 77 -2.70 -3.05 -18.66
CA SER A 77 -1.87 -2.87 -19.84
C SER A 77 -1.65 -4.20 -20.59
N PRO A 78 -1.67 -4.20 -21.94
CA PRO A 78 -1.50 -5.44 -22.71
C PRO A 78 -0.20 -6.20 -22.40
N LYS A 79 0.89 -5.48 -22.09
CA LYS A 79 2.15 -6.13 -21.75
C LYS A 79 2.06 -6.86 -20.41
N ILE A 80 1.43 -6.29 -19.39
CA ILE A 80 1.24 -6.96 -18.10
C ILE A 80 0.24 -8.10 -18.22
N VAL A 81 -0.88 -7.87 -18.91
CA VAL A 81 -1.89 -8.91 -19.18
C VAL A 81 -1.25 -10.14 -19.84
N SER A 82 -0.33 -9.94 -20.79
CA SER A 82 0.37 -11.05 -21.46
C SER A 82 1.24 -11.91 -20.52
N GLN A 83 1.71 -11.34 -19.40
CA GLN A 83 2.47 -12.06 -18.38
C GLN A 83 1.58 -12.94 -17.48
N GLN A 84 0.25 -12.75 -17.53
CA GLN A 84 -0.75 -13.46 -16.74
C GLN A 84 -0.39 -13.58 -15.24
N PRO A 85 0.01 -12.49 -14.56
CA PRO A 85 0.26 -12.56 -13.13
C PRO A 85 -1.06 -12.80 -12.37
N ILE A 86 -0.99 -13.48 -11.24
CA ILE A 86 -2.08 -13.49 -10.27
C ILE A 86 -2.13 -12.11 -9.60
N ILE A 87 -3.28 -11.46 -9.62
CA ILE A 87 -3.47 -10.17 -8.95
C ILE A 87 -3.96 -10.44 -7.52
N VAL A 88 -3.19 -10.02 -6.52
CA VAL A 88 -3.52 -10.22 -5.11
C VAL A 88 -3.84 -8.87 -4.48
N LEU A 89 -5.04 -8.73 -3.93
CA LEU A 89 -5.58 -7.47 -3.44
C LEU A 89 -5.66 -7.48 -1.91
N GLU A 90 -5.20 -6.41 -1.27
CA GLU A 90 -5.42 -6.18 0.17
C GLU A 90 -6.90 -6.03 0.50
N PHE A 91 -7.62 -5.34 -0.39
CA PHE A 91 -9.02 -5.08 -0.23
C PHE A 91 -9.87 -6.24 -0.76
N GLY A 92 -11.04 -6.40 -0.16
CA GLY A 92 -11.95 -7.49 -0.46
C GLY A 92 -11.88 -8.60 0.59
N ASN A 93 -13.04 -8.96 1.12
CA ASN A 93 -13.18 -10.05 2.08
C ASN A 93 -13.25 -11.40 1.35
N GLN A 94 -12.46 -12.39 1.75
CA GLN A 94 -12.45 -13.73 1.15
C GLN A 94 -13.81 -14.45 1.13
N ASN A 95 -14.80 -14.04 1.93
CA ASN A 95 -16.19 -14.50 1.79
C ASN A 95 -16.74 -14.30 0.37
N TYR A 96 -16.18 -13.35 -0.38
CA TYR A 96 -16.56 -13.02 -1.74
C TYR A 96 -15.60 -13.58 -2.80
N GLN A 97 -14.66 -14.45 -2.44
CA GLN A 97 -13.69 -14.99 -3.41
C GLN A 97 -14.36 -15.73 -4.57
N ASP A 98 -15.39 -16.54 -4.29
CA ASP A 98 -16.13 -17.25 -5.34
C ASP A 98 -16.90 -16.30 -6.26
N TYR A 99 -17.51 -15.26 -5.68
CA TYR A 99 -18.16 -14.20 -6.44
C TYR A 99 -17.14 -13.48 -7.35
N ILE A 100 -15.99 -13.08 -6.81
CA ILE A 100 -14.93 -12.42 -7.60
C ILE A 100 -14.40 -13.34 -8.69
N ASN A 101 -14.25 -14.64 -8.43
CA ASN A 101 -13.82 -15.60 -9.45
C ASN A 101 -14.81 -15.65 -10.64
N GLN A 102 -16.12 -15.66 -10.37
CA GLN A 102 -17.16 -15.65 -11.42
C GLN A 102 -17.24 -14.29 -12.12
N TYR A 103 -17.25 -13.21 -11.34
CA TYR A 103 -17.30 -11.83 -11.83
C TYR A 103 -16.12 -11.54 -12.76
N ILE A 104 -14.89 -11.85 -12.36
CA ILE A 104 -13.71 -11.57 -13.17
C ILE A 104 -13.62 -12.48 -14.41
N LYS A 105 -14.25 -13.66 -14.42
CA LYS A 105 -14.32 -14.54 -15.60
C LYS A 105 -15.25 -14.03 -16.70
N GLY A 106 -16.11 -13.06 -16.38
CA GLY A 106 -17.14 -12.54 -17.28
C GLY A 106 -18.52 -13.19 -17.10
N ASP A 107 -18.71 -14.02 -16.07
CA ASP A 107 -19.98 -14.70 -15.83
C ASP A 107 -21.11 -13.70 -15.50
N THR A 108 -22.35 -14.11 -15.71
CA THR A 108 -23.52 -13.33 -15.29
C THR A 108 -23.72 -13.49 -13.78
N VAL A 109 -23.38 -12.46 -13.02
CA VAL A 109 -23.54 -12.39 -11.57
C VAL A 109 -24.29 -11.11 -11.19
N ASP A 110 -24.83 -11.05 -9.97
CA ASP A 110 -25.44 -9.84 -9.45
C ASP A 110 -24.36 -8.77 -9.21
N GLU A 111 -24.34 -7.74 -10.06
CA GLU A 111 -23.44 -6.57 -9.95
C GLU A 111 -23.60 -5.85 -8.61
N SER A 112 -24.78 -5.96 -7.97
CA SER A 112 -25.02 -5.35 -6.67
C SER A 112 -24.15 -5.97 -5.56
N GLN A 113 -23.64 -7.19 -5.74
CA GLN A 113 -22.72 -7.85 -4.80
C GLN A 113 -21.30 -7.26 -4.83
N LEU A 114 -20.89 -6.61 -5.92
CA LEU A 114 -19.53 -6.07 -6.05
C LEU A 114 -19.21 -5.05 -4.95
N LYS A 115 -20.19 -4.22 -4.57
CA LYS A 115 -20.03 -3.27 -3.46
C LYS A 115 -19.80 -3.98 -2.12
N HIS A 116 -20.36 -5.17 -1.91
CA HIS A 116 -20.20 -5.92 -0.67
C HIS A 116 -18.78 -6.45 -0.52
N VAL A 117 -18.11 -6.79 -1.61
CA VAL A 117 -16.68 -7.15 -1.63
C VAL A 117 -15.86 -6.08 -0.91
N LEU A 118 -16.08 -4.80 -1.23
CA LEU A 118 -15.34 -3.67 -0.65
C LEU A 118 -15.86 -3.28 0.75
N ARG A 119 -17.18 -3.35 0.94
CA ARG A 119 -17.84 -2.85 2.15
C ARG A 119 -17.84 -3.84 3.31
N GLU A 120 -17.67 -5.13 3.09
CA GLU A 120 -17.67 -6.16 4.15
C GLU A 120 -16.28 -6.56 4.60
N THR A 121 -15.29 -5.71 4.29
CA THR A 121 -13.93 -5.88 4.77
C THR A 121 -13.77 -5.51 6.24
N LEU A 122 -12.67 -5.94 6.84
CA LEU A 122 -12.24 -5.57 8.18
C LEU A 122 -11.98 -4.06 8.30
N TYR A 123 -11.57 -3.43 7.19
CA TYR A 123 -11.31 -1.99 7.05
C TYR A 123 -12.30 -1.32 6.11
N PHE A 124 -13.59 -1.54 6.32
CA PHE A 124 -14.70 -1.07 5.47
C PHE A 124 -14.73 0.42 5.12
N THR A 125 -14.00 1.29 5.84
CA THR A 125 -13.89 2.72 5.50
C THR A 125 -12.75 3.05 4.53
N ALA A 126 -11.82 2.12 4.28
CA ALA A 126 -10.61 2.36 3.49
C ALA A 126 -10.87 2.28 1.97
N TRP A 127 -11.79 1.41 1.55
CA TRP A 127 -11.99 1.02 0.14
C TRP A 127 -13.17 1.72 -0.54
N LEU A 128 -13.43 2.96 -0.14
CA LEU A 128 -14.66 3.69 -0.51
C LEU A 128 -14.48 4.64 -1.70
N GLY A 129 -13.28 4.70 -2.28
CA GLY A 129 -13.04 5.41 -3.53
C GLY A 129 -13.40 4.55 -4.74
N ASP A 130 -13.85 5.20 -5.81
CA ASP A 130 -14.32 4.51 -7.02
C ASP A 130 -13.21 3.66 -7.67
N GLY A 131 -11.95 4.09 -7.56
CA GLY A 131 -10.79 3.39 -8.14
C GLY A 131 -10.60 1.93 -7.71
N TYR A 132 -11.08 1.51 -6.53
CA TYR A 132 -11.00 0.11 -6.11
C TYR A 132 -12.01 -0.78 -6.86
N MET A 133 -13.22 -0.25 -7.08
CA MET A 133 -14.27 -0.93 -7.84
C MET A 133 -13.94 -0.90 -9.34
N GLU A 134 -13.46 0.24 -9.83
CA GLU A 134 -13.02 0.44 -11.22
C GLU A 134 -11.90 -0.53 -11.61
N LEU A 135 -10.97 -0.85 -10.70
CA LEU A 135 -9.95 -1.88 -10.97
C LEU A 135 -10.60 -3.25 -11.26
N LEU A 136 -11.54 -3.70 -10.43
CA LEU A 136 -12.22 -4.99 -10.64
C LEU A 136 -13.05 -4.98 -11.93
N GLN A 137 -13.73 -3.89 -12.22
CA GLN A 137 -14.48 -3.70 -13.48
C GLN A 137 -13.55 -3.73 -14.70
N SER A 138 -12.40 -3.07 -14.62
CA SER A 138 -11.42 -3.03 -15.72
C SER A 138 -10.81 -4.40 -15.98
N ILE A 139 -10.49 -5.17 -14.93
CA ILE A 139 -10.02 -6.55 -15.08
C ILE A 139 -11.11 -7.44 -15.70
N ARG A 140 -12.38 -7.32 -15.28
CA ARG A 140 -13.51 -8.05 -15.90
C ARG A 140 -13.62 -7.72 -17.38
N ALA A 141 -13.58 -6.43 -17.75
CA ALA A 141 -13.66 -5.99 -19.14
C ALA A 141 -12.52 -6.57 -19.99
N ILE A 142 -11.29 -6.57 -19.48
CA ILE A 142 -10.15 -7.20 -20.17
C ILE A 142 -10.37 -8.71 -20.32
N ASN A 143 -10.72 -9.41 -19.24
CA ASN A 143 -10.93 -10.86 -19.29
C ASN A 143 -12.02 -11.30 -20.25
N GLN A 144 -13.07 -10.50 -20.46
CA GLN A 144 -14.11 -10.79 -21.45
C GLN A 144 -13.59 -10.80 -22.90
N THR A 145 -12.45 -10.14 -23.16
CA THR A 145 -11.80 -10.13 -24.48
C THR A 145 -10.77 -11.26 -24.66
N LEU A 146 -10.39 -11.94 -23.58
CA LEU A 146 -9.32 -12.93 -23.56
C LEU A 146 -9.87 -14.37 -23.68
N PRO A 147 -9.12 -15.28 -24.32
CA PRO A 147 -9.34 -16.71 -24.20
C PRO A 147 -9.31 -17.17 -22.74
N ASP A 148 -10.05 -18.23 -22.40
CA ASP A 148 -10.18 -18.71 -21.02
C ASP A 148 -8.84 -19.04 -20.34
N ASP A 149 -7.86 -19.54 -21.09
CA ASP A 149 -6.51 -19.86 -20.59
C ASP A 149 -5.60 -18.64 -20.44
N LYS A 150 -6.06 -17.44 -20.81
CA LYS A 150 -5.31 -16.17 -20.72
C LYS A 150 -5.93 -15.16 -19.76
N LYS A 151 -7.10 -15.46 -19.19
CA LYS A 151 -7.78 -14.57 -18.25
C LYS A 151 -6.94 -14.34 -17.00
N LEU A 152 -6.85 -13.09 -16.57
CA LEU A 152 -6.26 -12.70 -15.30
C LEU A 152 -7.03 -13.33 -14.14
N THR A 153 -6.30 -13.71 -13.10
CA THR A 153 -6.85 -14.25 -11.86
C THR A 153 -6.72 -13.22 -10.74
N VAL A 154 -7.74 -13.08 -9.91
CA VAL A 154 -7.75 -12.18 -8.74
C VAL A 154 -7.91 -12.99 -7.46
N LEU A 155 -7.06 -12.72 -6.46
CA LEU A 155 -7.18 -13.26 -5.10
C LEU A 155 -7.36 -12.14 -4.09
N LEU A 156 -8.34 -12.29 -3.22
CA LEU A 156 -8.57 -11.43 -2.07
C LEU A 156 -7.71 -11.90 -0.91
N ALA A 157 -6.89 -11.02 -0.33
CA ALA A 157 -5.95 -11.41 0.71
C ALA A 157 -6.56 -11.40 2.11
N GLU A 158 -7.53 -10.53 2.38
CA GLU A 158 -8.16 -10.41 3.69
C GLU A 158 -8.97 -11.67 4.01
N LYS A 159 -8.64 -12.31 5.14
CA LYS A 159 -9.36 -13.52 5.58
C LYS A 159 -10.82 -13.24 5.84
N HIS A 160 -11.62 -14.30 5.71
CA HIS A 160 -13.03 -14.33 6.03
C HIS A 160 -13.33 -13.63 7.37
N PHE A 161 -14.17 -12.60 7.33
CA PHE A 161 -14.67 -11.91 8.51
C PHE A 161 -16.17 -11.68 8.38
N ASN A 162 -16.94 -11.96 9.44
CA ASN A 162 -18.40 -11.76 9.43
C ASN A 162 -18.80 -10.67 10.43
N TRP A 163 -19.30 -9.55 9.91
CA TRP A 163 -19.78 -8.42 10.71
C TRP A 163 -21.10 -8.67 11.43
N GLU A 164 -21.93 -9.62 10.98
CA GLU A 164 -23.20 -9.93 11.62
C GLU A 164 -23.01 -10.46 13.05
N SER A 165 -21.98 -11.29 13.23
CA SER A 165 -21.62 -11.94 14.50
C SER A 165 -20.38 -11.33 15.18
N ALA A 166 -19.87 -10.21 14.66
CA ALA A 166 -18.65 -9.60 15.17
C ALA A 166 -18.82 -9.04 16.59
N THR A 167 -17.78 -9.21 17.39
CA THR A 167 -17.59 -8.53 18.68
C THR A 167 -16.32 -7.69 18.63
N ALA A 168 -16.13 -6.80 19.62
CA ALA A 168 -14.92 -5.99 19.72
C ALA A 168 -13.67 -6.89 19.79
N GLU A 169 -13.77 -8.00 20.51
CA GLU A 169 -12.71 -8.97 20.68
C GLU A 169 -12.40 -9.75 19.39
N SER A 170 -13.43 -10.19 18.66
CA SER A 170 -13.22 -10.90 17.39
C SER A 170 -12.61 -9.98 16.33
N TRP A 171 -13.08 -8.73 16.26
CA TRP A 171 -12.50 -7.71 15.39
C TRP A 171 -11.05 -7.42 15.76
N GLN A 172 -10.74 -7.21 17.05
CA GLN A 172 -9.39 -6.91 17.50
C GLN A 172 -8.41 -8.04 17.17
N ARG A 173 -8.82 -9.30 17.35
CA ARG A 173 -8.02 -10.47 16.94
C ARG A 173 -7.77 -10.50 15.44
N ALA A 174 -8.81 -10.28 14.63
CA ALA A 174 -8.68 -10.24 13.17
C ALA A 174 -7.75 -9.10 12.74
N ALA A 175 -7.88 -7.91 13.33
CA ALA A 175 -7.05 -6.74 13.03
C ALA A 175 -5.59 -6.94 13.41
N SER A 176 -5.30 -7.61 14.53
CA SER A 176 -3.93 -7.91 14.94
C SER A 176 -3.25 -9.01 14.10
N SER A 177 -4.03 -9.94 13.54
CA SER A 177 -3.51 -11.09 12.77
C SER A 177 -3.64 -10.92 11.25
N LYS A 178 -4.08 -9.75 10.77
CA LYS A 178 -4.35 -9.53 9.33
C LYS A 178 -3.17 -9.89 8.41
N VAL A 179 -1.93 -9.62 8.84
CA VAL A 179 -0.74 -9.91 8.03
C VAL A 179 -0.48 -11.41 7.96
N ASP A 180 -0.82 -12.17 9.00
CA ASP A 180 -0.83 -13.64 8.95
C ASP A 180 -1.82 -14.11 7.88
N GLY A 181 -3.01 -13.50 7.88
CA GLY A 181 -4.04 -13.74 6.87
C GLY A 181 -3.58 -13.48 5.43
N PHE A 182 -2.98 -12.31 5.18
CA PHE A 182 -2.43 -11.93 3.88
C PHE A 182 -1.34 -12.92 3.44
N TYR A 183 -0.42 -13.25 4.34
CA TYR A 183 0.68 -14.16 4.06
C TYR A 183 0.20 -15.58 3.76
N ASP A 184 -0.81 -16.09 4.48
CA ASP A 184 -1.40 -17.40 4.24
C ASP A 184 -1.97 -17.53 2.83
N THR A 185 -2.59 -16.47 2.31
CA THR A 185 -3.11 -16.43 0.93
C THR A 185 -1.98 -16.54 -0.11
N LEU A 186 -0.79 -16.05 0.22
CA LEU A 186 0.38 -16.08 -0.67
C LEU A 186 1.18 -17.39 -0.59
N LYS A 187 1.06 -18.18 0.48
CA LYS A 187 1.83 -19.43 0.65
C LYS A 187 1.81 -20.34 -0.59
N PRO A 188 0.67 -20.64 -1.23
CA PRO A 188 0.65 -21.48 -2.43
C PRO A 188 1.40 -20.84 -3.59
N ILE A 189 1.29 -19.51 -3.75
CA ILE A 189 2.00 -18.78 -4.81
C ILE A 189 3.50 -18.81 -4.55
N ILE A 190 3.95 -18.54 -3.33
CA ILE A 190 5.38 -18.59 -2.91
C ILE A 190 5.99 -19.97 -3.20
N GLN A 191 5.25 -21.03 -2.89
CA GLN A 191 5.65 -22.43 -3.12
C GLN A 191 5.64 -22.79 -4.61
N SER A 192 4.73 -22.21 -5.38
CA SER A 192 4.74 -22.31 -6.84
C SER A 192 5.81 -21.37 -7.45
N ASN A 193 6.00 -21.46 -8.77
CA ASN A 193 6.74 -20.45 -9.54
C ASN A 193 5.78 -19.50 -10.30
N GLN A 194 4.50 -19.45 -9.92
CA GLN A 194 3.55 -18.49 -10.51
C GLN A 194 3.93 -17.08 -10.10
N LYS A 195 3.80 -16.14 -11.04
CA LYS A 195 4.05 -14.72 -10.80
C LYS A 195 2.81 -14.05 -10.23
N ALA A 196 3.00 -13.03 -9.41
CA ALA A 196 1.89 -12.26 -8.86
C ALA A 196 2.20 -10.76 -8.76
N ILE A 197 1.16 -9.94 -8.91
CA ILE A 197 1.19 -8.52 -8.58
C ILE A 197 0.43 -8.34 -7.27
N LEU A 198 1.06 -7.73 -6.26
CA LEU A 198 0.48 -7.46 -4.96
C LEU A 198 0.03 -5.99 -4.92
N VAL A 199 -1.24 -5.72 -4.65
CA VAL A 199 -1.80 -4.37 -4.49
C VAL A 199 -2.20 -4.18 -3.02
N PHE A 200 -1.36 -3.48 -2.26
CA PHE A 200 -1.53 -3.29 -0.83
C PHE A 200 -1.13 -1.88 -0.41
N GLY A 201 -1.62 -1.42 0.74
CA GLY A 201 -1.14 -0.24 1.43
C GLY A 201 0.37 -0.30 1.59
N GLY A 202 1.08 0.75 1.18
CA GLY A 202 2.53 0.71 0.95
C GLY A 202 3.35 0.19 2.13
N PHE A 203 2.87 0.38 3.37
CA PHE A 203 3.55 -0.10 4.57
C PHE A 203 3.56 -1.63 4.73
N HIS A 204 2.60 -2.33 4.14
CA HIS A 204 2.66 -3.80 4.03
C HIS A 204 3.79 -4.26 3.11
N LEU A 205 4.34 -3.37 2.28
CA LEU A 205 5.27 -3.69 1.20
C LEU A 205 6.71 -3.23 1.46
N LEU A 206 7.00 -2.60 2.60
CA LEU A 206 8.37 -2.24 2.96
C LEU A 206 9.19 -3.46 3.36
N LYS A 207 10.46 -3.51 2.97
CA LYS A 207 11.44 -4.51 3.43
C LYS A 207 11.99 -4.08 4.79
N ALA A 208 11.97 -4.97 5.78
CA ALA A 208 12.72 -4.75 7.02
C ALA A 208 14.22 -4.96 6.73
N THR A 209 15.10 -4.13 7.29
CA THR A 209 16.54 -4.24 7.04
C THR A 209 17.20 -5.39 7.80
N HIS A 210 16.62 -5.77 8.95
CA HIS A 210 17.08 -6.87 9.82
C HIS A 210 15.87 -7.70 10.29
N PRO A 211 15.15 -8.37 9.37
CA PRO A 211 13.88 -9.03 9.67
C PRO A 211 13.99 -10.10 10.77
N GLU A 212 15.15 -10.74 10.93
CA GLU A 212 15.46 -11.71 11.97
C GLU A 212 15.42 -11.14 13.40
N THR A 213 15.53 -9.82 13.54
CA THR A 213 15.51 -9.11 14.83
C THR A 213 14.13 -8.54 15.19
N VAL A 214 13.17 -8.66 14.27
CA VAL A 214 11.84 -8.05 14.38
C VAL A 214 10.83 -9.10 14.88
N ASN A 215 9.90 -8.68 15.74
CA ASN A 215 8.81 -9.57 16.15
C ASN A 215 7.99 -9.98 14.92
N GLN A 216 7.66 -11.26 14.79
CA GLN A 216 6.92 -11.77 13.63
C GLN A 216 5.61 -10.99 13.38
N HIS A 217 4.90 -10.56 14.42
CA HIS A 217 3.66 -9.78 14.29
C HIS A 217 3.88 -8.35 13.78
N ASP A 218 5.08 -7.80 13.91
CA ASP A 218 5.44 -6.46 13.42
C ASP A 218 6.04 -6.50 12.00
N LEU A 219 6.47 -7.67 11.52
CA LEU A 219 6.96 -7.83 10.14
C LEU A 219 5.90 -7.48 9.11
N SER A 220 6.30 -6.70 8.11
CA SER A 220 5.48 -6.43 6.93
C SER A 220 5.20 -7.71 6.13
N LEU A 221 4.21 -7.65 5.24
CA LEU A 221 3.89 -8.77 4.36
C LEU A 221 5.10 -9.15 3.51
N VAL A 222 5.74 -8.16 2.88
CA VAL A 222 6.90 -8.41 2.01
C VAL A 222 8.10 -8.94 2.78
N SER A 223 8.37 -8.46 3.99
CA SER A 223 9.48 -9.00 4.78
C SER A 223 9.29 -10.49 5.06
N ARG A 224 8.06 -10.94 5.29
CA ARG A 224 7.76 -12.37 5.48
C ARG A 224 7.94 -13.18 4.19
N ILE A 225 7.56 -12.62 3.03
CA ILE A 225 7.80 -13.26 1.73
C ILE A 225 9.30 -13.39 1.48
N GLU A 226 10.06 -12.32 1.69
CA GLU A 226 11.52 -12.29 1.51
C GLU A 226 12.25 -13.25 2.46
N MET A 227 11.80 -13.39 3.70
CA MET A 227 12.34 -14.41 4.62
C MET A 227 12.09 -15.84 4.13
N ALA A 228 10.93 -16.10 3.50
CA ALA A 228 10.58 -17.42 2.99
C ALA A 228 11.23 -17.71 1.62
N LYS A 229 11.40 -16.70 0.79
CA LYS A 229 11.98 -16.77 -0.55
C LYS A 229 12.74 -15.46 -0.85
N PRO A 230 14.04 -15.40 -0.50
CA PRO A 230 14.85 -14.20 -0.70
C PRO A 230 14.93 -13.75 -2.16
N ASN A 231 14.99 -12.44 -2.38
CA ASN A 231 15.08 -11.78 -3.68
C ASN A 231 13.91 -12.11 -4.62
N SER A 232 12.73 -12.38 -4.07
CA SER A 232 11.56 -12.76 -4.86
C SER A 232 10.59 -11.63 -5.12
N VAL A 233 10.71 -10.51 -4.41
CA VAL A 233 9.79 -9.37 -4.48
C VAL A 233 10.50 -8.10 -4.95
N PHE A 234 9.94 -7.49 -6.00
CA PHE A 234 10.23 -6.12 -6.39
C PHE A 234 9.17 -5.17 -5.83
N THR A 235 9.53 -4.23 -4.95
CA THR A 235 8.58 -3.36 -4.24
C THR A 235 8.59 -1.93 -4.79
N VAL A 236 7.39 -1.38 -4.93
CA VAL A 236 7.16 -0.03 -5.47
C VAL A 236 6.38 0.80 -4.46
N TRP A 237 7.03 1.81 -3.89
CA TRP A 237 6.47 2.69 -2.86
C TRP A 237 5.72 3.89 -3.45
N PRO A 238 4.51 4.25 -2.99
CA PRO A 238 3.75 5.40 -3.51
C PRO A 238 4.31 6.74 -3.03
N VAL A 239 4.63 7.64 -3.96
CA VAL A 239 5.16 8.99 -3.65
C VAL A 239 4.04 9.95 -3.23
N ILE A 240 3.84 10.09 -1.92
CA ILE A 240 2.78 10.97 -1.35
C ILE A 240 3.29 12.32 -0.85
N GLN A 241 4.58 12.60 -0.99
CA GLN A 241 5.27 13.70 -0.32
C GLN A 241 5.51 14.87 -1.26
N ASN A 242 5.10 16.06 -0.81
CA ASN A 242 5.22 17.29 -1.57
C ASN A 242 6.66 17.68 -1.91
N VAL A 243 7.64 17.33 -1.06
CA VAL A 243 9.05 17.65 -1.33
C VAL A 243 9.58 17.04 -2.63
N LEU A 244 9.00 15.92 -3.10
CA LEU A 244 9.32 15.36 -4.42
C LEU A 244 8.57 16.08 -5.55
N TYR A 245 7.41 16.68 -5.28
CA TYR A 245 6.65 17.49 -6.25
C TYR A 245 7.37 18.81 -6.56
N ASP A 246 8.17 19.32 -5.63
CA ASP A 246 8.93 20.56 -5.81
C ASP A 246 10.10 20.39 -6.81
N VAL A 247 10.55 19.16 -7.05
CA VAL A 247 11.73 18.86 -7.90
C VAL A 247 11.41 17.99 -9.12
N LEU A 248 10.29 17.26 -9.11
CA LEU A 248 9.82 16.47 -10.24
C LEU A 248 8.79 17.24 -11.07
N PRO A 249 8.80 17.10 -12.40
CA PRO A 249 7.75 17.68 -13.24
C PRO A 249 6.41 16.97 -12.97
N ASN A 250 5.33 17.75 -12.93
CA ASN A 250 3.99 17.16 -12.92
C ASN A 250 3.77 16.29 -14.18
N THR A 251 3.01 15.21 -14.04
CA THR A 251 2.75 14.27 -15.14
C THR A 251 1.36 13.67 -15.02
N ASP A 252 0.75 13.39 -16.17
CA ASP A 252 -0.57 12.73 -16.26
C ASP A 252 -0.46 11.21 -16.39
N THR A 253 0.76 10.67 -16.48
CA THR A 253 0.99 9.23 -16.60
C THR A 253 1.93 8.74 -15.51
N ALA A 254 1.60 7.61 -14.90
CA ALA A 254 2.40 7.03 -13.83
C ALA A 254 3.82 6.72 -14.30
N LYS A 255 4.80 7.20 -13.52
CA LYS A 255 6.23 6.92 -13.69
C LYS A 255 6.75 6.11 -12.52
N ILE A 256 7.82 5.36 -12.77
CA ILE A 256 8.56 4.67 -11.72
C ILE A 256 10.01 5.18 -11.70
N ILE A 257 10.50 5.49 -10.49
CA ILE A 257 11.90 5.83 -10.22
C ILE A 257 12.52 4.63 -9.52
N LYS A 258 13.50 3.97 -10.13
CA LYS A 258 14.22 2.87 -9.49
C LYS A 258 15.17 3.41 -8.42
N LEU A 259 15.26 2.69 -7.31
CA LEU A 259 16.17 2.95 -6.20
C LEU A 259 17.35 1.97 -6.29
N ASP A 260 18.12 2.06 -7.38
CA ASP A 260 19.38 1.34 -7.53
C ASP A 260 20.59 2.25 -7.23
N ASP A 261 21.81 1.71 -7.32
CA ASP A 261 23.05 2.42 -6.95
C ASP A 261 23.29 3.71 -7.77
N ASN A 262 22.58 3.91 -8.89
CA ASN A 262 22.65 5.13 -9.69
C ASN A 262 21.56 6.16 -9.32
N SER A 263 20.65 5.80 -8.42
CA SER A 263 19.52 6.63 -8.01
C SER A 263 19.96 7.76 -7.09
N VAL A 264 19.55 8.99 -7.40
CA VAL A 264 19.83 10.15 -6.52
C VAL A 264 19.06 10.11 -5.22
N LEU A 265 18.04 9.24 -5.12
CA LEU A 265 17.19 9.09 -3.95
C LEU A 265 17.57 7.87 -3.10
N ALA A 266 18.40 6.94 -3.60
CA ALA A 266 18.67 5.64 -2.96
C ALA A 266 19.07 5.76 -1.49
N ASP A 267 20.08 6.60 -1.20
CA ASP A 267 20.68 6.74 0.13
C ASP A 267 19.94 7.72 1.07
N ILE A 268 18.86 8.34 0.60
CA ILE A 268 18.11 9.28 1.44
C ILE A 268 17.42 8.50 2.55
N PRO A 269 17.57 8.89 3.83
CA PRO A 269 16.81 8.28 4.92
C PRO A 269 15.31 8.40 4.67
N PHE A 270 14.59 7.28 4.70
CA PHE A 270 13.16 7.26 4.40
C PHE A 270 12.36 8.19 5.33
N ARG A 271 12.82 8.34 6.58
CA ARG A 271 12.26 9.25 7.58
C ARG A 271 12.40 10.75 7.25
N ASP A 272 13.27 11.12 6.30
CA ASP A 272 13.46 12.51 5.90
C ASP A 272 12.43 12.89 4.84
N ILE A 273 12.06 11.94 3.98
CA ILE A 273 10.97 12.10 3.01
C ILE A 273 9.61 11.90 3.68
N MET A 274 9.49 10.95 4.61
CA MET A 274 8.26 10.68 5.35
C MET A 274 8.48 10.61 6.87
N PRO A 275 8.61 11.76 7.56
CA PRO A 275 8.79 11.80 9.02
C PRO A 275 7.71 11.09 9.83
N LYS A 276 6.47 11.08 9.31
CA LYS A 276 5.32 10.42 9.97
C LYS A 276 5.44 8.90 10.03
N ALA A 277 6.32 8.28 9.24
CA ALA A 277 6.53 6.83 9.27
C ALA A 277 7.45 6.35 10.38
N ARG A 278 8.15 7.26 11.10
CA ARG A 278 9.11 6.91 12.17
C ARG A 278 8.57 5.89 13.18
N PRO A 279 7.36 6.01 13.75
CA PRO A 279 6.87 5.04 14.72
C PRO A 279 6.76 3.64 14.12
N MET A 280 6.33 3.55 12.86
CA MET A 280 6.18 2.27 12.19
C MET A 280 7.54 1.70 11.76
N LEU A 281 8.47 2.51 11.24
CA LEU A 281 9.84 2.08 10.97
C LEU A 281 10.55 1.57 12.23
N SER A 282 10.26 2.17 13.39
CA SER A 282 10.80 1.72 14.67
C SER A 282 10.32 0.32 15.06
N LYS A 283 9.10 -0.08 14.68
CA LYS A 283 8.58 -1.43 14.98
C LYS A 283 9.33 -2.52 14.21
N ILE A 284 9.84 -2.19 13.03
CA ILE A 284 10.60 -3.09 12.17
C ILE A 284 12.12 -2.84 12.25
N ASN A 285 12.60 -2.22 13.33
CA ASN A 285 14.02 -1.89 13.55
C ASN A 285 14.72 -1.14 12.39
N SER A 286 13.96 -0.37 11.60
CA SER A 286 14.43 0.26 10.36
C SER A 286 14.36 1.80 10.42
N LYS A 287 14.55 2.40 11.60
CA LYS A 287 14.37 3.85 11.81
C LYS A 287 15.35 4.74 11.03
N ASP A 288 16.54 4.21 10.74
CA ASP A 288 17.64 4.86 10.02
C ASP A 288 17.77 4.35 8.58
N ALA A 289 16.84 3.50 8.14
CA ALA A 289 16.88 2.89 6.83
C ALA A 289 16.71 3.92 5.70
N THR A 290 17.44 3.71 4.61
CA THR A 290 17.38 4.51 3.39
C THR A 290 16.17 4.10 2.53
N LEU A 291 15.82 4.91 1.54
CA LEU A 291 14.77 4.57 0.58
C LEU A 291 15.07 3.21 -0.08
N GLN A 292 16.28 3.01 -0.61
CA GLN A 292 16.68 1.76 -1.31
C GLN A 292 16.63 0.52 -0.40
N SER A 293 16.97 0.67 0.89
CA SER A 293 16.93 -0.47 1.82
C SER A 293 15.52 -0.95 2.15
N LEU A 294 14.50 -0.09 1.95
CA LEU A 294 13.11 -0.39 2.28
C LEU A 294 12.25 -0.69 1.05
N ALA A 295 12.61 -0.16 -0.12
CA ALA A 295 11.90 -0.35 -1.37
C ALA A 295 12.82 -0.36 -2.59
N ASP A 296 12.43 -1.07 -3.66
CA ASP A 296 13.22 -1.14 -4.90
C ASP A 296 12.92 0.01 -5.86
N ALA A 297 11.74 0.63 -5.74
CA ALA A 297 11.34 1.73 -6.58
C ALA A 297 10.27 2.62 -5.94
N LEU A 298 10.04 3.79 -6.55
CA LEU A 298 9.00 4.75 -6.20
C LEU A 298 7.99 4.89 -7.35
N LEU A 299 6.69 4.79 -7.04
CA LEU A 299 5.59 5.10 -7.96
C LEU A 299 5.23 6.58 -7.85
N TYR A 300 5.43 7.33 -8.94
CA TYR A 300 5.11 8.74 -9.04
C TYR A 300 3.95 8.95 -10.02
N VAL A 301 2.86 9.55 -9.54
CA VAL A 301 1.61 9.74 -10.29
C VAL A 301 1.35 11.22 -10.61
N GLY A 302 2.40 12.04 -10.62
CA GLY A 302 2.27 13.49 -10.67
C GLY A 302 1.92 14.09 -9.31
N HIS A 303 1.53 15.36 -9.32
CA HIS A 303 1.15 16.11 -8.12
C HIS A 303 -0.21 15.62 -7.65
N THR A 304 -0.23 14.89 -6.53
CA THR A 304 -1.45 14.33 -5.96
C THR A 304 -1.65 14.76 -4.51
N LYS A 305 -2.90 14.79 -4.07
CA LYS A 305 -3.31 15.18 -2.72
C LYS A 305 -4.26 14.13 -2.13
N ARG A 306 -4.34 14.13 -0.80
CA ARG A 306 -5.20 13.21 -0.04
C ARG A 306 -6.61 13.77 0.07
N ASP A 307 -7.36 13.72 -1.02
CA ASP A 307 -8.68 14.35 -1.14
C ASP A 307 -9.80 13.40 -1.54
N MET A 308 -9.55 12.09 -1.57
CA MET A 308 -10.61 11.12 -1.83
C MET A 308 -11.73 11.27 -0.80
N THR A 309 -12.91 11.64 -1.31
CA THR A 309 -14.16 11.68 -0.56
C THR A 309 -14.94 10.39 -0.78
N PHE A 310 -15.87 10.08 0.12
CA PHE A 310 -16.86 9.04 -0.17
C PHE A 310 -17.75 9.49 -1.34
N SER A 311 -18.03 8.58 -2.26
CA SER A 311 -18.93 8.88 -3.38
C SER A 311 -20.33 9.19 -2.87
N LYS A 312 -21.09 10.00 -3.62
CA LYS A 312 -22.47 10.38 -3.25
C LYS A 312 -23.36 9.16 -3.08
N ASP A 313 -23.15 8.13 -3.89
CA ASP A 313 -23.91 6.87 -3.84
C ASP A 313 -23.61 6.08 -2.55
N VAL A 314 -22.37 6.09 -2.07
CA VAL A 314 -22.02 5.53 -0.75
C VAL A 314 -22.71 6.30 0.36
N MET A 315 -22.67 7.64 0.28
CA MET A 315 -23.21 8.53 1.32
C MET A 315 -24.75 8.63 1.34
N SER A 316 -25.43 8.14 0.31
CA SER A 316 -26.90 8.08 0.26
C SER A 316 -27.46 6.70 0.58
N ASP A 317 -26.61 5.70 0.79
CA ASP A 317 -27.03 4.34 1.16
C ASP A 317 -27.30 4.25 2.67
N GLU A 318 -28.54 4.50 3.07
CA GLU A 318 -28.98 4.47 4.48
C GLU A 318 -28.73 3.11 5.17
N LYS A 319 -28.86 2.01 4.43
CA LYS A 319 -28.60 0.67 4.95
C LYS A 319 -27.12 0.52 5.28
N TRP A 320 -26.25 0.95 4.37
CA TRP A 320 -24.82 0.95 4.60
C TRP A 320 -24.44 1.84 5.79
N ILE A 321 -24.95 3.07 5.86
CA ILE A 321 -24.68 3.99 6.99
C ILE A 321 -25.09 3.36 8.33
N THR A 322 -26.28 2.76 8.38
CA THR A 322 -26.79 2.09 9.58
C THR A 322 -25.86 0.95 10.01
N GLU A 323 -25.42 0.14 9.06
CA GLU A 323 -24.48 -0.94 9.33
C GLU A 323 -23.11 -0.40 9.76
N MET A 324 -22.61 0.68 9.15
CA MET A 324 -21.33 1.29 9.55
C MET A 324 -21.39 1.80 10.99
N LYS A 325 -22.50 2.43 11.41
CA LYS A 325 -22.72 2.87 12.80
C LYS A 325 -22.59 1.70 13.78
N LYS A 326 -23.22 0.56 13.47
CA LYS A 326 -23.09 -0.67 14.27
C LYS A 326 -21.62 -1.12 14.35
N ARG A 327 -20.90 -1.16 13.23
CA ARG A 327 -19.51 -1.61 13.17
C ARG A 327 -18.55 -0.68 13.90
N VAL A 328 -18.69 0.63 13.74
CA VAL A 328 -17.83 1.58 14.45
C VAL A 328 -18.09 1.56 15.95
N ALA A 329 -19.31 1.27 16.41
CA ALA A 329 -19.60 1.07 17.84
C ALA A 329 -18.94 -0.20 18.42
N ILE A 330 -18.77 -1.24 17.61
CA ILE A 330 -18.00 -2.44 17.98
C ILE A 330 -16.50 -2.10 18.14
N ILE A 331 -15.96 -1.25 17.27
CA ILE A 331 -14.53 -0.91 17.21
C ILE A 331 -14.16 0.18 18.24
N GLY A 332 -15.00 1.19 18.36
CA GLY A 332 -14.83 2.36 19.21
C GLY A 332 -13.71 3.33 18.78
N GLY A 333 -13.41 4.27 19.69
CA GLY A 333 -12.22 5.10 19.64
C GLY A 333 -12.15 6.08 18.48
N LYS A 334 -10.96 6.22 17.88
CA LYS A 334 -10.70 7.24 16.84
C LYS A 334 -11.49 6.98 15.55
N LEU A 335 -11.74 5.73 15.20
CA LEU A 335 -12.46 5.39 13.98
C LEU A 335 -13.94 5.79 14.10
N GLU A 336 -14.57 5.45 15.22
CA GLU A 336 -15.93 5.88 15.54
C GLU A 336 -16.05 7.41 15.56
N THR A 337 -15.13 8.09 16.26
CA THR A 337 -15.11 9.57 16.31
C THR A 337 -15.02 10.17 14.90
N ARG A 338 -14.14 9.65 14.05
CA ARG A 338 -13.95 10.15 12.68
C ARG A 338 -15.17 9.87 11.80
N PHE A 339 -15.77 8.70 11.90
CA PHE A 339 -16.96 8.35 11.12
C PHE A 339 -18.15 9.24 11.51
N ASN A 340 -18.37 9.46 12.81
CA ASN A 340 -19.43 10.35 13.29
C ASN A 340 -19.24 11.81 12.86
N SER A 341 -17.99 12.31 12.89
CA SER A 341 -17.67 13.64 12.34
C SER A 341 -18.04 13.74 10.88
N LEU A 342 -17.69 12.73 10.09
CA LEU A 342 -17.97 12.71 8.66
C LEU A 342 -19.48 12.67 8.36
N LEU A 343 -20.28 11.94 9.13
CA LEU A 343 -21.74 11.99 8.99
C LEU A 343 -22.28 13.40 9.27
N THR A 344 -21.76 14.05 10.32
CA THR A 344 -22.14 15.42 10.69
C THR A 344 -21.80 16.41 9.58
N ASP A 345 -20.58 16.34 9.02
CA ASP A 345 -20.11 17.21 7.94
C ASP A 345 -20.95 17.08 6.66
N ASN A 346 -21.62 15.94 6.47
CA ASN A 346 -22.49 15.67 5.33
C ASN A 346 -24.00 15.82 5.64
N ASN A 347 -24.37 16.35 6.81
CA ASN A 347 -25.75 16.47 7.28
C ASN A 347 -26.54 15.14 7.31
N LEU A 348 -25.84 14.03 7.54
CA LEU A 348 -26.43 12.69 7.66
C LEU A 348 -26.65 12.37 9.14
N LYS A 349 -27.87 11.92 9.49
CA LYS A 349 -28.25 11.60 10.87
C LYS A 349 -27.82 10.22 11.29
#